data_AF-A0A2N2E4N2-F1
#
_entry.id   AF-A0A2N2E4N2-F1
#
_cell.length_a   1.000
_cell.length_b   1.000
_cell.length_c   1.000
_cell.angle_alpha   90.00
_cell.angle_beta   90.00
_cell.angle_gamma   90.00
#
_symmetry.space_group_name_H-M   'P 1'
#
loop_
_entity.id
_entity.type
_entity.pdbx_description
1 polymer ?
#
loop_
_entity_poly.entity_id
_entity_poly.type
_entity_poly.pdbx_seq_one_letter_code
_entity_poly.pdbx_strand_id
1 'polypeptide(L)'
;MNNQENMLILSSSPHIHSPQNVTSAMRDVLIALIPALLVSLYFFGLPAAMVIATCVIVAVLSEIVAQKIMKRDVTVNDYSAVITGLLLAFCLPPALPLWMAAVGTIAAVIIGKQLFGGLGNNIFNPALVGRAFLLASWPLAMTTWTAPLDTITTATPMGLLKEASAQHLPSISQLFVGNVGGSIGETSAIALIIGGLYLLYKGHIGWRIPFTYIGTVFVLTSIFGAVQGLGIWYPLYHLFGGGLLLGAFFMATDWVSSPITQRGRIIFGIGCGLLTVLIRLKGGYPEGVCYSILLMNVVTPLIDRYTKGRIFGGVKKHA
;
A
#
# COMPACT_ATOMS: atom_id res chain seq x y z
N MET A 1 37.97 36.11 -44.98
CA MET A 1 36.63 36.56 -44.53
C MET A 1 35.84 35.31 -44.18
N ASN A 2 35.35 35.26 -42.93
CA ASN A 2 34.96 34.06 -42.20
C ASN A 2 33.70 33.38 -42.75
N ASN A 3 33.80 32.09 -43.08
CA ASN A 3 32.69 31.25 -43.56
C ASN A 3 31.84 30.65 -42.41
N GLN A 4 31.77 31.30 -41.24
CA GLN A 4 31.09 30.79 -40.04
C GLN A 4 29.72 31.42 -39.75
N GLU A 5 29.22 32.33 -40.58
CA GLU A 5 28.08 33.19 -40.20
C GLU A 5 26.67 32.56 -40.35
N ASN A 6 26.53 31.31 -40.81
CA ASN A 6 25.22 30.66 -40.95
C ASN A 6 25.17 29.24 -40.36
N MET A 7 25.63 29.05 -39.11
CA MET A 7 25.27 27.84 -38.36
C MET A 7 23.82 27.94 -37.86
N LEU A 8 22.90 27.32 -38.59
CA LEU A 8 21.52 27.10 -38.13
C LEU A 8 21.55 26.16 -36.91
N ILE A 9 21.28 26.71 -35.72
CA ILE A 9 21.18 25.92 -34.49
C ILE A 9 19.88 25.12 -34.57
N LEU A 10 19.98 23.82 -34.82
CA LEU A 10 18.86 22.89 -34.77
C LEU A 10 18.49 22.64 -33.30
N SER A 11 17.83 23.61 -32.67
CA SER A 11 17.35 23.48 -31.30
C SER A 11 16.06 22.65 -31.29
N SER A 12 15.98 21.68 -30.38
CA SER A 12 14.76 20.93 -30.12
C SER A 12 13.65 21.88 -29.65
N SER A 13 12.40 21.61 -30.07
CA SER A 13 11.23 22.40 -29.65
C SER A 13 11.20 22.55 -28.12
N PRO A 14 10.90 23.74 -27.59
CA PRO A 14 10.90 23.99 -26.15
C PRO A 14 9.83 23.12 -25.48
N HIS A 15 10.27 22.11 -24.72
CA HIS A 15 9.38 21.31 -23.89
C HIS A 15 9.08 22.14 -22.63
N ILE A 16 7.82 22.57 -22.48
CA ILE A 16 7.36 23.27 -21.28
C ILE A 16 7.41 22.26 -20.13
N HIS A 17 8.35 22.44 -19.20
CA HIS A 17 8.44 21.61 -18.01
C HIS A 17 7.25 21.89 -17.08
N SER A 18 6.47 20.85 -16.79
CA SER A 18 5.46 20.90 -15.73
C SER A 18 6.16 20.95 -14.37
N PRO A 19 5.64 21.72 -13.38
CA PRO A 19 6.18 21.74 -12.02
C PRO A 19 5.96 20.42 -11.26
N GLN A 20 5.20 19.46 -11.80
CA GLN A 20 4.93 18.18 -11.15
C GLN A 20 6.04 17.16 -11.41
N ASN A 21 6.81 16.88 -10.36
CA ASN A 21 7.87 15.87 -10.35
C ASN A 21 7.51 14.70 -9.43
N VAL A 22 8.09 13.53 -9.71
CA VAL A 22 7.95 12.31 -8.88
C VAL A 22 8.29 12.61 -7.41
N THR A 23 9.36 13.36 -7.16
CA THR A 23 9.76 13.77 -5.80
C THR A 23 8.67 14.58 -5.09
N SER A 24 7.92 15.44 -5.79
CA SER A 24 6.82 16.19 -5.17
C SER A 24 5.65 15.29 -4.83
N ALA A 25 5.31 14.34 -5.72
CA ALA A 25 4.24 13.38 -5.49
C ALA A 25 4.57 12.45 -4.31
N MET A 26 5.80 11.94 -4.25
CA MET A 26 6.29 11.11 -3.13
C MET A 26 6.29 11.89 -1.81
N ARG A 27 6.74 13.15 -1.82
CA ARG A 27 6.67 14.01 -0.64
C ARG A 27 5.23 14.23 -0.16
N ASP A 28 4.28 14.42 -1.07
CA ASP A 28 2.86 14.56 -0.71
C ASP A 28 2.29 13.27 -0.10
N VAL A 29 2.71 12.09 -0.57
CA VAL A 29 2.37 10.79 0.05
C VAL A 29 2.94 10.69 1.46
N LEU A 30 4.18 11.12 1.67
CA LEU A 30 4.78 11.14 3.01
C LEU A 30 3.99 12.07 3.96
N ILE A 31 3.62 13.27 3.50
CA ILE A 31 2.80 14.22 4.26
C ILE A 31 1.43 13.61 4.61
N ALA A 32 0.81 12.92 3.66
CA ALA A 32 -0.47 12.24 3.87
C ALA A 32 -0.41 11.12 4.92
N LEU A 33 0.76 10.51 5.12
CA LEU A 33 0.97 9.47 6.14
C LEU A 33 1.30 10.03 7.53
N ILE A 34 1.62 11.33 7.67
CA ILE A 34 1.96 11.96 8.96
C ILE A 34 0.83 11.82 10.00
N PRO A 35 -0.45 12.08 9.68
CA PRO A 35 -1.53 11.90 10.66
C PRO A 35 -1.59 10.47 11.20
N ALA A 36 -1.46 9.47 10.32
CA ALA A 36 -1.44 8.07 10.71
C ALA A 36 -0.21 7.78 11.58
N LEU A 37 0.98 8.26 11.18
CA LEU A 37 2.22 8.12 11.95
C LEU A 37 2.07 8.65 13.38
N LEU A 38 1.53 9.86 13.56
CA LEU A 38 1.36 10.47 14.87
C LEU A 38 0.41 9.68 15.76
N VAL A 39 -0.69 9.19 15.20
CA VAL A 39 -1.66 8.37 15.94
C VAL A 39 -1.07 7.01 16.32
N SER A 40 -0.32 6.38 15.41
CA SER A 40 0.40 5.14 15.70
C SER A 40 1.42 5.31 16.83
N LEU A 41 2.17 6.42 16.83
CA LEU A 41 3.13 6.73 17.90
C LEU A 41 2.43 7.03 19.24
N TYR A 42 1.26 7.67 19.21
CA TYR A 42 0.50 7.96 20.41
C TYR A 42 -0.01 6.67 21.09
N PHE A 43 -0.55 5.73 20.31
CA PHE A 43 -1.14 4.50 20.85
C PHE A 43 -0.12 3.42 21.19
N PHE A 44 0.92 3.23 20.36
CA PHE A 44 1.90 2.16 20.56
C PHE A 44 3.23 2.63 21.16
N GLY A 45 3.46 3.93 21.27
CA GLY A 45 4.62 4.51 21.95
C GLY A 45 5.96 4.14 21.34
N LEU A 46 6.94 3.88 22.21
CA LEU A 46 8.35 3.69 21.85
C LEU A 46 8.61 2.44 20.98
N PRO A 47 7.99 1.27 21.21
CA PRO A 47 8.17 0.10 20.34
C PRO A 47 7.87 0.38 18.87
N ALA A 48 6.73 1.03 18.58
CA ALA A 48 6.38 1.41 17.21
C ALA A 48 7.38 2.40 16.61
N ALA A 49 7.83 3.39 17.39
CA ALA A 49 8.84 4.35 16.95
C ALA A 49 10.14 3.66 16.51
N MET A 50 10.61 2.68 17.29
CA MET A 50 11.82 1.93 16.99
C MET A 50 11.68 1.08 15.72
N VAL A 51 10.55 0.41 15.53
CA VAL A 51 10.27 -0.36 14.31
C VAL A 51 10.21 0.54 13.08
N ILE A 52 9.48 1.66 13.15
CA ILE A 52 9.38 2.64 12.06
C ILE A 52 10.77 3.20 11.70
N ALA A 53 11.53 3.65 12.69
CA ALA A 53 12.87 4.19 12.48
C ALA A 53 13.80 3.14 11.85
N THR A 54 13.76 1.91 12.33
CA THR A 54 14.56 0.80 11.78
C THR A 54 14.21 0.56 10.31
N CYS A 55 12.93 0.44 9.97
CA CYS A 55 12.51 0.23 8.58
C CYS A 55 12.89 1.39 7.66
N VAL A 56 12.75 2.65 8.11
CA VAL A 56 13.13 3.80 7.28
C VAL A 56 14.64 3.87 7.05
N ILE A 57 15.43 3.73 8.12
CA ILE A 57 16.90 3.79 8.04
C ILE A 57 17.42 2.64 7.17
N VAL A 58 16.96 1.41 7.43
CA VAL A 58 17.40 0.23 6.69
C VAL A 58 16.96 0.30 5.23
N ALA A 59 15.78 0.85 4.93
CA ALA A 59 15.33 1.00 3.54
C ALA A 59 16.26 1.91 2.74
N VAL A 60 16.60 3.07 3.29
CA VAL A 60 17.49 4.04 2.64
C VAL A 60 18.90 3.46 2.49
N LEU A 61 19.44 2.83 3.53
CA LEU A 61 20.76 2.19 3.46
C LEU A 61 20.79 1.05 2.44
N SER A 62 19.76 0.20 2.41
CA SER A 62 19.66 -0.91 1.47
C SER A 62 19.60 -0.43 0.02
N GLU A 63 18.89 0.67 -0.23
CA GLU A 63 18.82 1.30 -1.54
C GLU A 63 20.19 1.81 -2.00
N ILE A 64 20.88 2.56 -1.15
CA ILE A 64 22.22 3.10 -1.45
C ILE A 64 23.19 1.95 -1.76
N VAL A 65 23.20 0.92 -0.92
CA VAL A 65 24.09 -0.23 -1.08
C VAL A 65 23.77 -0.98 -2.37
N ALA A 66 22.49 -1.26 -2.64
CA ALA A 66 22.09 -1.96 -3.85
C ALA A 66 22.43 -1.17 -5.13
N GLN A 67 22.17 0.15 -5.15
CA GLN A 67 22.51 1.01 -6.29
C GLN A 67 24.02 1.08 -6.53
N LYS A 68 24.82 1.17 -5.46
CA LYS A 68 26.28 1.18 -5.55
C LYS A 68 26.82 -0.15 -6.08
N ILE A 69 26.28 -1.29 -5.63
CA ILE A 69 26.65 -2.62 -6.13
C ILE A 69 26.26 -2.76 -7.61
N MET A 70 25.09 -2.24 -7.99
CA MET A 70 24.59 -2.26 -9.37
C MET A 70 25.22 -1.20 -10.28
N LYS A 71 26.18 -0.39 -9.77
CA LYS A 71 26.83 0.71 -10.50
C LYS A 71 25.84 1.70 -11.11
N ARG A 72 24.76 1.99 -10.38
CA ARG A 72 23.75 3.00 -10.74
C ARG A 72 23.95 4.25 -9.89
N ASP A 73 23.41 5.37 -10.38
CA ASP A 73 23.37 6.61 -9.62
C ASP A 73 22.51 6.45 -8.36
N VAL A 74 22.94 7.09 -7.28
CA VAL A 74 22.28 7.00 -5.98
C VAL A 74 21.08 7.94 -5.94
N THR A 75 19.85 7.41 -5.88
CA THR A 75 18.60 8.18 -5.99
C THR A 75 17.90 8.47 -4.67
N VAL A 76 18.63 8.68 -3.58
CA VAL A 76 18.04 8.85 -2.22
C VAL A 76 17.05 10.03 -2.12
N ASN A 77 17.20 11.03 -2.98
CA ASN A 77 16.37 12.25 -2.94
C ASN A 77 14.95 12.06 -3.50
N ASP A 78 14.58 10.86 -3.95
CA ASP A 78 13.25 10.57 -4.50
C ASP A 78 12.18 10.23 -3.42
N TYR A 79 12.57 10.13 -2.15
CA TYR A 79 11.76 9.74 -0.98
C TYR A 79 11.11 8.35 -1.05
N SER A 80 11.37 7.58 -2.10
CA SER A 80 10.62 6.36 -2.35
C SER A 80 11.06 5.18 -1.47
N ALA A 81 12.36 5.10 -1.11
CA ALA A 81 12.81 4.15 -0.09
C ALA A 81 12.22 4.48 1.29
N VAL A 82 12.13 5.78 1.64
CA VAL A 82 11.52 6.22 2.90
C VAL A 82 10.05 5.78 2.97
N ILE A 83 9.29 6.00 1.90
CA ILE A 83 7.88 5.57 1.82
C ILE A 83 7.77 4.05 1.87
N THR A 84 8.64 3.32 1.17
CA THR A 84 8.66 1.85 1.20
C THR A 84 8.90 1.32 2.62
N GLY A 85 9.89 1.86 3.32
CA GLY A 85 10.19 1.49 4.71
C GLY A 85 9.04 1.87 5.66
N LEU A 86 8.47 3.06 5.50
CA LEU A 86 7.35 3.53 6.33
C LEU A 86 6.07 2.69 6.12
N LEU A 87 5.70 2.42 4.87
CA LEU A 87 4.54 1.59 4.53
C LEU A 87 4.72 0.14 4.98
N LEU A 88 5.95 -0.40 4.90
CA LEU A 88 6.26 -1.70 5.46
C LEU A 88 6.09 -1.66 6.98
N ALA A 89 6.68 -0.70 7.68
CA ALA A 89 6.56 -0.57 9.14
C ALA A 89 5.09 -0.50 9.59
N PHE A 90 4.27 0.24 8.86
CA PHE A 90 2.83 0.33 9.12
C PHE A 90 2.09 -1.01 8.99
N CYS A 91 2.67 -1.98 8.29
CA CYS A 91 2.15 -3.33 8.20
C CYS A 91 2.71 -4.31 9.23
N LEU A 92 3.66 -3.89 10.06
CA LEU A 92 4.31 -4.74 11.06
C LEU A 92 3.62 -4.61 12.43
N PRO A 93 3.74 -5.63 13.28
CA PRO A 93 3.44 -5.50 14.70
C PRO A 93 4.38 -4.50 15.39
N PRO A 94 3.89 -3.71 16.36
CA PRO A 94 4.71 -2.73 17.08
C PRO A 94 5.81 -3.35 17.95
N ALA A 95 5.63 -4.59 18.41
CA ALA A 95 6.58 -5.32 19.24
C ALA A 95 7.50 -6.27 18.44
N LEU A 96 7.56 -6.13 17.11
CA LEU A 96 8.40 -6.97 16.28
C LEU A 96 9.90 -6.72 16.59
N PRO A 97 10.71 -7.77 16.77
CA PRO A 97 12.16 -7.60 16.94
C PRO A 97 12.78 -6.79 15.79
N LEU A 98 13.60 -5.79 16.15
CA LEU A 98 14.15 -4.82 15.19
C LEU A 98 14.97 -5.48 14.07
N TRP A 99 15.67 -6.56 14.38
CA TRP A 99 16.43 -7.31 13.38
C TRP A 99 15.53 -7.97 12.33
N MET A 100 14.34 -8.46 12.71
CA MET A 100 13.36 -9.03 11.77
C MET A 100 12.82 -7.92 10.88
N ALA A 101 12.45 -6.77 11.48
CA ALA A 101 12.00 -5.59 10.73
C ALA A 101 13.06 -5.15 9.70
N ALA A 102 14.35 -5.14 10.09
CA ALA A 102 15.46 -4.83 9.20
C ALA A 102 15.57 -5.82 8.03
N VAL A 103 15.53 -7.13 8.29
CA VAL A 103 15.61 -8.16 7.23
C VAL A 103 14.45 -8.05 6.25
N GLY A 104 13.22 -7.85 6.74
CA GLY A 104 12.05 -7.66 5.88
C GLY A 104 12.14 -6.40 5.02
N THR A 105 12.73 -5.34 5.57
CA THR A 105 12.98 -4.09 4.84
C THR A 105 14.03 -4.26 3.76
N ILE A 106 15.11 -4.97 4.05
CA ILE A 106 16.13 -5.34 3.05
C ILE A 106 15.47 -6.12 1.92
N ALA A 107 14.64 -7.13 2.24
CA ALA A 107 13.89 -7.89 1.25
C ALA A 107 12.94 -7.00 0.42
N ALA A 108 12.20 -6.09 1.06
CA ALA A 108 11.32 -5.13 0.37
C ALA A 108 12.07 -4.30 -0.68
N VAL A 109 13.21 -3.72 -0.29
CA VAL A 109 13.97 -2.83 -1.17
C VAL A 109 14.76 -3.60 -2.22
N ILE A 110 15.50 -4.63 -1.82
CA ILE A 110 16.35 -5.38 -2.76
C ILE A 110 15.46 -6.18 -3.72
N ILE A 111 14.58 -7.02 -3.18
CA ILE A 111 13.77 -7.96 -3.98
C ILE A 111 12.61 -7.22 -4.64
N GLY A 112 11.87 -6.41 -3.88
CA GLY A 112 10.67 -5.76 -4.36
C GLY A 112 10.91 -4.59 -5.33
N LYS A 113 12.10 -3.97 -5.29
CA LYS A 113 12.40 -2.75 -6.06
C LYS A 113 13.68 -2.82 -6.89
N GLN A 114 14.82 -3.10 -6.27
CA GLN A 114 16.12 -2.91 -6.93
C GLN A 114 16.43 -3.98 -7.97
N LEU A 115 16.05 -5.24 -7.73
CA LEU A 115 16.20 -6.35 -8.70
C LEU A 115 15.52 -6.06 -10.04
N PHE A 116 14.42 -5.32 -10.04
CA PHE A 116 13.66 -5.00 -11.25
C PHE A 116 14.14 -3.74 -11.98
N GLY A 117 15.13 -3.02 -11.44
CA GLY A 117 15.63 -1.80 -12.09
C GLY A 117 15.42 -0.51 -11.30
N GLY A 118 14.89 -0.58 -10.07
CA GLY A 118 14.60 0.59 -9.26
C GLY A 118 13.23 1.20 -9.58
N LEU A 119 13.03 2.48 -9.23
CA LEU A 119 11.74 3.15 -9.40
C LEU A 119 11.21 3.11 -10.83
N GLY A 120 9.92 2.85 -10.96
CA GLY A 120 9.23 2.78 -12.26
C GLY A 120 9.27 1.40 -12.92
N ASN A 121 10.08 0.47 -12.43
CA ASN A 121 10.20 -0.89 -12.98
C ASN A 121 9.65 -1.98 -12.04
N ASN A 122 9.16 -1.61 -10.86
CA ASN A 122 8.67 -2.55 -9.86
C ASN A 122 7.37 -3.22 -10.33
N ILE A 123 7.41 -4.55 -10.52
CA ILE A 123 6.20 -5.32 -10.86
C ILE A 123 5.23 -5.34 -9.67
N PHE A 124 5.78 -5.41 -8.46
CA PHE A 124 5.03 -5.52 -7.21
C PHE A 124 5.19 -4.27 -6.36
N ASN A 125 4.25 -4.04 -5.44
CA ASN A 125 4.43 -3.05 -4.40
C ASN A 125 5.56 -3.52 -3.46
N PRO A 126 6.70 -2.82 -3.36
CA PRO A 126 7.87 -3.32 -2.63
C PRO A 126 7.62 -3.54 -1.13
N ALA A 127 6.82 -2.67 -0.49
CA ALA A 127 6.49 -2.80 0.93
C ALA A 127 5.68 -4.07 1.20
N LEU A 128 4.74 -4.41 0.32
CA LEU A 128 3.95 -5.64 0.44
C LEU A 128 4.81 -6.90 0.20
N VAL A 129 5.80 -6.84 -0.69
CA VAL A 129 6.77 -7.92 -0.88
C VAL A 129 7.54 -8.18 0.42
N GLY A 130 8.01 -7.13 1.10
CA GLY A 130 8.65 -7.25 2.41
C GLY A 130 7.74 -7.86 3.46
N ARG A 131 6.46 -7.44 3.51
CA ARG A 131 5.47 -8.01 4.43
C ARG A 131 5.22 -9.49 4.15
N ALA A 132 5.07 -9.86 2.87
CA ALA A 132 4.84 -11.24 2.46
C ALA A 132 6.05 -12.13 2.79
N PHE A 133 7.27 -11.62 2.61
CA PHE A 133 8.50 -12.30 3.00
C PHE A 133 8.54 -12.56 4.51
N LEU A 134 8.28 -11.54 5.33
CA LEU A 134 8.26 -11.70 6.79
C LEU A 134 7.18 -12.66 7.26
N LEU A 135 5.98 -12.62 6.67
CA LEU A 135 4.90 -13.51 7.04
C LEU A 135 5.21 -14.96 6.65
N ALA A 136 5.91 -15.19 5.54
CA ALA A 136 6.35 -16.52 5.14
C ALA A 136 7.49 -17.07 6.03
N SER A 137 8.42 -16.21 6.45
CA SER A 137 9.58 -16.63 7.26
C SER A 137 9.28 -16.72 8.76
N TRP A 138 8.50 -15.78 9.31
CA TRP A 138 8.19 -15.69 10.75
C TRP A 138 6.71 -15.39 10.99
N PRO A 139 5.80 -16.32 10.64
CA PRO A 139 4.36 -16.12 10.77
C PRO A 139 3.96 -15.81 12.22
N LEU A 140 4.50 -16.53 13.22
CA LEU A 140 4.16 -16.33 14.62
C LEU A 140 4.47 -14.91 15.11
N ALA A 141 5.65 -14.38 14.77
CA ALA A 141 6.05 -13.03 15.14
C ALA A 141 5.19 -11.98 14.43
N MET A 142 4.79 -12.25 13.17
CA MET A 142 3.94 -11.38 12.37
C MET A 142 2.45 -11.43 12.75
N THR A 143 2.02 -12.42 13.54
CA THR A 143 0.64 -12.56 14.01
C THR A 143 0.49 -12.31 15.52
N THR A 144 1.56 -11.93 16.21
CA THR A 144 1.53 -11.57 17.63
C THR A 144 1.34 -10.07 17.76
N TRP A 145 0.19 -9.64 18.26
CA TRP A 145 -0.16 -8.23 18.37
C TRP A 145 -0.27 -7.81 19.83
N THR A 146 0.09 -6.57 20.12
CA THR A 146 -0.06 -5.97 21.44
C THR A 146 -1.23 -5.00 21.42
N ALA A 147 -1.93 -4.86 22.55
CA ALA A 147 -2.90 -3.80 22.69
C ALA A 147 -2.21 -2.42 22.59
N PRO A 148 -2.93 -1.39 22.12
CA PRO A 148 -2.49 -0.01 22.26
C PRO A 148 -2.57 0.41 23.73
N LEU A 149 -1.61 1.22 24.17
CA LEU A 149 -1.41 1.71 25.55
C LEU A 149 -1.04 0.65 26.59
N ASP A 150 -1.48 -0.60 26.43
CA ASP A 150 -1.10 -1.74 27.28
C ASP A 150 -0.28 -2.77 26.48
N THR A 151 0.93 -3.09 26.91
CA THR A 151 1.85 -4.06 26.25
C THR A 151 1.37 -5.53 26.36
N ILE A 152 0.08 -5.76 26.58
CA ILE A 152 -0.53 -7.07 26.72
C ILE A 152 -0.84 -7.63 25.33
N THR A 153 -0.54 -8.91 25.12
CA THR A 153 -0.84 -9.58 23.85
C THR A 153 -2.35 -9.69 23.65
N THR A 154 -2.84 -9.16 22.54
CA THR A 154 -4.27 -9.08 22.22
C THR A 154 -4.50 -9.53 20.79
N ALA A 155 -5.58 -10.26 20.54
CA ALA A 155 -5.96 -10.65 19.18
C ALA A 155 -6.48 -9.46 18.38
N THR A 156 -6.25 -9.45 17.06
CA THR A 156 -6.80 -8.38 16.22
C THR A 156 -8.31 -8.53 16.09
N PRO A 157 -9.04 -7.43 15.84
CA PRO A 157 -10.45 -7.42 15.48
C PRO A 157 -10.82 -8.48 14.47
N MET A 158 -10.02 -8.59 13.41
CA MET A 158 -10.29 -9.51 12.31
C MET A 158 -9.96 -10.96 12.67
N GLY A 159 -8.99 -11.18 13.57
CA GLY A 159 -8.72 -12.49 14.18
C GLY A 159 -9.88 -12.94 15.06
N LEU A 160 -10.34 -12.08 15.98
CA LEU A 160 -11.46 -12.35 16.88
C LEU A 160 -12.76 -12.62 16.13
N LEU A 161 -13.03 -11.87 15.06
CA LEU A 161 -14.20 -12.09 14.22
C LEU A 161 -14.20 -13.48 13.58
N LYS A 162 -13.02 -14.01 13.25
CA LYS A 162 -12.85 -15.30 12.59
C LYS A 162 -12.90 -16.48 13.56
N GLU A 163 -12.40 -16.29 14.77
CA GLU A 163 -12.50 -17.28 15.86
C GLU A 163 -13.91 -17.39 16.45
N ALA A 164 -14.90 -16.68 15.89
CA ALA A 164 -16.30 -16.65 16.33
C ALA A 164 -16.51 -16.18 17.78
N SER A 165 -15.51 -15.52 18.38
CA SER A 165 -15.53 -14.96 19.72
C SER A 165 -16.27 -13.61 19.75
N ALA A 166 -17.55 -13.61 19.41
CA ALA A 166 -18.34 -12.40 19.22
C ALA A 166 -18.56 -11.58 20.51
N GLN A 167 -18.37 -12.17 21.69
CA GLN A 167 -18.57 -11.51 22.98
C GLN A 167 -17.47 -10.49 23.34
N HIS A 168 -16.30 -10.55 22.69
CA HIS A 168 -15.14 -9.69 23.00
C HIS A 168 -14.74 -8.78 21.84
N LEU A 169 -15.63 -8.56 20.85
CA LEU A 169 -15.34 -7.69 19.71
C LEU A 169 -15.24 -6.22 20.17
N PRO A 170 -14.12 -5.52 19.90
CA PRO A 170 -14.02 -4.09 20.10
C PRO A 170 -15.11 -3.33 19.36
N SER A 171 -15.57 -2.22 19.94
CA SER A 171 -16.61 -1.39 19.33
C SER A 171 -16.14 -0.77 18.00
N ILE A 172 -17.06 -0.54 17.06
CA ILE A 172 -16.74 0.12 15.78
C ILE A 172 -16.13 1.50 15.99
N SER A 173 -16.57 2.23 17.01
CA SER A 173 -15.97 3.50 17.42
C SER A 173 -14.49 3.37 17.81
N GLN A 174 -14.12 2.27 18.47
CA GLN A 174 -12.71 2.00 18.78
C GLN A 174 -11.89 1.67 17.54
N LEU A 175 -12.43 0.92 16.58
CA LEU A 175 -11.76 0.71 15.28
C LEU A 175 -11.63 2.02 14.48
N PHE A 176 -12.62 2.90 14.59
CA PHE A 176 -12.62 4.15 13.84
C PHE A 176 -11.60 5.16 14.41
N VAL A 177 -11.52 5.27 15.73
CA VAL A 177 -10.60 6.20 16.44
C VAL A 177 -9.19 5.60 16.54
N GLY A 178 -9.10 4.33 16.94
CA GLY A 178 -7.89 3.53 16.85
C GLY A 178 -7.32 2.90 18.11
N ASN A 179 -8.17 2.72 19.12
CA ASN A 179 -7.79 2.04 20.35
C ASN A 179 -7.96 0.52 20.23
N VAL A 180 -7.33 -0.09 19.21
CA VAL A 180 -7.42 -1.54 18.98
C VAL A 180 -6.08 -2.15 18.56
N GLY A 181 -5.84 -3.41 18.97
CA GLY A 181 -4.64 -4.16 18.61
C GLY A 181 -4.61 -4.52 17.12
N GLY A 182 -3.46 -4.36 16.48
CA GLY A 182 -3.27 -4.55 15.06
C GLY A 182 -1.91 -4.05 14.58
N SER A 183 -1.74 -3.95 13.27
CA SER A 183 -0.53 -3.37 12.68
C SER A 183 -0.43 -1.87 13.00
N ILE A 184 0.80 -1.35 13.01
CA ILE A 184 1.07 0.05 13.37
C ILE A 184 0.17 1.02 12.59
N GLY A 185 -0.01 0.79 11.30
CA GLY A 185 -0.80 1.66 10.41
C GLY A 185 -2.30 1.41 10.42
N GLU A 186 -2.78 0.34 11.08
CA GLU A 186 -4.21 0.02 11.18
C GLU A 186 -4.92 0.68 12.35
N THR A 187 -4.15 1.35 13.22
CA THR A 187 -4.67 2.01 14.41
C THR A 187 -5.86 2.88 14.07
N SER A 188 -5.71 3.94 13.27
CA SER A 188 -6.80 4.90 13.05
C SER A 188 -7.29 4.95 11.61
N ALA A 189 -8.52 4.48 11.41
CA ALA A 189 -9.23 4.62 10.15
C ALA A 189 -9.40 6.10 9.75
N ILE A 190 -9.70 6.98 10.73
CA ILE A 190 -9.85 8.44 10.48
C ILE A 190 -8.57 9.03 9.92
N ALA A 191 -7.42 8.74 10.53
CA ALA A 191 -6.14 9.29 10.10
C ALA A 191 -5.80 8.87 8.67
N LEU A 192 -6.07 7.60 8.31
CA LEU A 192 -5.89 7.09 6.96
C LEU A 192 -6.86 7.72 5.95
N ILE A 193 -8.12 7.95 6.34
CA ILE A 193 -9.10 8.61 5.47
C ILE A 193 -8.70 10.06 5.21
N ILE A 194 -8.26 10.80 6.22
CA ILE A 194 -7.78 12.19 6.06
C ILE A 194 -6.58 12.23 5.10
N GLY A 195 -5.60 11.34 5.29
CA GLY A 195 -4.45 11.24 4.39
C GLY A 195 -4.86 10.84 2.95
N GLY A 196 -5.76 9.87 2.80
CA GLY A 196 -6.28 9.45 1.51
C GLY A 196 -7.04 10.55 0.78
N LEU A 197 -7.90 11.30 1.49
CA LEU A 197 -8.62 12.46 0.94
C LEU A 197 -7.67 13.58 0.52
N TYR A 198 -6.60 13.83 1.28
CA TYR A 198 -5.56 14.79 0.89
C TYR A 198 -4.91 14.42 -0.45
N LEU A 199 -4.60 13.14 -0.66
CA LEU A 199 -4.00 12.68 -1.92
C LEU A 199 -4.97 12.71 -3.10
N LEU A 200 -6.26 12.45 -2.85
CA LEU A 200 -7.31 12.62 -3.85
C LEU A 200 -7.48 14.08 -4.24
N TYR A 201 -7.48 15.00 -3.27
CA TYR A 201 -7.59 16.44 -3.50
C TYR A 201 -6.40 16.98 -4.31
N LYS A 202 -5.17 16.54 -3.99
CA LYS A 202 -3.97 16.90 -4.75
C LYS A 202 -3.91 16.32 -6.16
N GLY A 203 -4.78 15.37 -6.50
CA GLY A 203 -4.84 14.74 -7.81
C GLY A 203 -3.74 13.71 -8.08
N HIS A 204 -2.97 13.34 -7.06
CA HIS A 204 -1.88 12.35 -7.15
C HIS A 204 -2.42 10.93 -7.33
N ILE A 205 -3.53 10.64 -6.67
CA ILE A 205 -4.20 9.34 -6.70
C ILE A 205 -5.55 9.46 -7.40
N GLY A 206 -5.89 8.49 -8.25
CA GLY A 206 -7.22 8.41 -8.85
C GLY A 206 -8.23 7.75 -7.92
N TRP A 207 -9.43 8.34 -7.79
CA TRP A 207 -10.52 7.84 -6.94
C TRP A 207 -11.01 6.42 -7.29
N ARG A 208 -10.75 5.95 -8.52
CA ARG A 208 -11.30 4.70 -9.05
C ARG A 208 -10.82 3.47 -8.30
N ILE A 209 -9.52 3.36 -8.01
CA ILE A 209 -8.97 2.17 -7.34
C ILE A 209 -9.49 2.12 -5.88
N PRO A 210 -9.35 3.17 -5.05
CA PRO A 210 -9.85 3.13 -3.68
C PRO A 210 -11.35 2.89 -3.60
N PHE A 211 -12.15 3.60 -4.42
CA PHE A 211 -13.60 3.50 -4.37
C PHE A 211 -14.12 2.14 -4.81
N THR A 212 -13.57 1.57 -5.89
CA THR A 212 -13.99 0.24 -6.37
C THR A 212 -13.51 -0.88 -5.44
N TYR A 213 -12.32 -0.74 -4.84
CA TYR A 213 -11.81 -1.69 -3.86
C TYR A 213 -12.68 -1.71 -2.60
N ILE A 214 -12.86 -0.55 -1.96
CA ILE A 214 -13.72 -0.39 -0.77
C ILE A 214 -15.15 -0.82 -1.06
N GLY A 215 -15.72 -0.36 -2.19
CA GLY A 215 -17.09 -0.68 -2.57
C GLY A 215 -17.31 -2.18 -2.79
N THR A 216 -16.35 -2.87 -3.40
CA THR A 216 -16.45 -4.33 -3.62
C THR A 216 -16.43 -5.09 -2.30
N VAL A 217 -15.55 -4.72 -1.37
CA VAL A 217 -15.51 -5.35 -0.04
C VAL A 217 -16.83 -5.11 0.70
N PHE A 218 -17.34 -3.87 0.68
CA PHE A 218 -18.60 -3.53 1.33
C PHE A 218 -19.78 -4.33 0.76
N VAL A 219 -19.92 -4.41 -0.56
CA VAL A 219 -21.02 -5.14 -1.22
C VAL A 219 -20.95 -6.63 -0.92
N LEU A 220 -19.78 -7.26 -1.10
CA LEU A 220 -19.65 -8.70 -0.88
C LEU A 220 -19.85 -9.09 0.58
N THR A 221 -19.26 -8.35 1.51
CA THR A 221 -19.45 -8.60 2.95
C THR A 221 -20.88 -8.32 3.40
N SER A 222 -21.60 -7.38 2.75
CA SER A 222 -23.04 -7.15 3.00
C SER A 222 -23.88 -8.34 2.54
N ILE A 223 -23.57 -8.92 1.38
CA ILE A 223 -24.27 -10.12 0.88
C ILE A 223 -24.03 -11.30 1.83
N PHE A 224 -22.78 -11.56 2.22
CA PHE A 224 -22.47 -12.63 3.17
C PHE A 224 -23.09 -12.39 4.55
N GLY A 225 -23.05 -11.15 5.04
CA GLY A 225 -23.68 -10.76 6.29
C GLY A 225 -25.19 -11.01 6.26
N ALA A 226 -25.87 -10.56 5.21
CA ALA A 226 -27.31 -10.77 5.03
C ALA A 226 -27.69 -12.26 4.99
N VAL A 227 -26.90 -13.11 4.31
CA VAL A 227 -27.13 -14.56 4.25
C VAL A 227 -26.96 -15.22 5.63
N GLN A 228 -26.05 -14.72 6.46
CA GLN A 228 -25.81 -15.23 7.82
C GLN A 228 -26.72 -14.59 8.88
N GLY A 229 -27.59 -13.65 8.50
CA GLY A 229 -28.40 -12.87 9.43
C GLY A 229 -27.61 -11.83 10.25
N LEU A 230 -26.38 -11.51 9.83
CA LEU A 230 -25.54 -10.48 10.45
C LEU A 230 -25.92 -9.10 9.87
N GLY A 231 -26.20 -8.14 10.76
CA GLY A 231 -26.59 -6.78 10.38
C GLY A 231 -25.48 -5.95 9.74
N ILE A 232 -25.76 -4.66 9.51
CA ILE A 232 -24.87 -3.73 8.79
C ILE A 232 -23.54 -3.46 9.50
N TRP A 233 -23.42 -3.86 10.77
CA TRP A 233 -22.18 -3.78 11.53
C TRP A 233 -21.07 -4.66 10.94
N TYR A 234 -21.43 -5.78 10.32
CA TYR A 234 -20.47 -6.75 9.80
C TYR A 234 -19.65 -6.21 8.62
N PRO A 235 -20.25 -5.63 7.57
CA PRO A 235 -19.51 -4.95 6.50
C PRO A 235 -18.64 -3.80 6.98
N LEU A 236 -19.14 -2.99 7.93
CA LEU A 236 -18.39 -1.87 8.49
C LEU A 236 -17.14 -2.34 9.24
N TYR A 237 -17.24 -3.48 9.94
CA TYR A 237 -16.11 -4.08 10.62
C TYR A 237 -15.00 -4.50 9.66
N HIS A 238 -15.37 -5.15 8.54
CA HIS A 238 -14.43 -5.48 7.47
C HIS A 238 -13.84 -4.23 6.79
N LEU A 239 -14.59 -3.14 6.73
CA LEU A 239 -14.10 -1.91 6.11
C LEU A 239 -13.03 -1.21 6.97
N PHE A 240 -13.28 -1.11 8.27
CA PHE A 240 -12.40 -0.37 9.18
C PHE A 240 -11.26 -1.22 9.76
N GLY A 241 -11.37 -2.54 9.74
CA GLY A 241 -10.32 -3.43 10.24
C GLY A 241 -9.43 -4.06 9.16
N GLY A 242 -8.30 -4.62 9.60
CA GLY A 242 -7.46 -5.52 8.80
C GLY A 242 -6.77 -4.85 7.61
N GLY A 243 -6.35 -3.61 7.78
CA GLY A 243 -5.44 -2.92 6.85
C GLY A 243 -6.07 -2.45 5.54
N LEU A 244 -7.39 -2.58 5.39
CA LEU A 244 -8.06 -2.31 4.11
C LEU A 244 -7.88 -0.86 3.67
N LEU A 245 -8.11 0.11 4.55
CA LEU A 245 -8.01 1.53 4.21
C LEU A 245 -6.58 1.94 3.86
N LEU A 246 -5.61 1.42 4.61
CA LEU A 246 -4.19 1.63 4.33
C LEU A 246 -3.82 1.04 2.97
N GLY A 247 -4.24 -0.19 2.71
CA GLY A 247 -4.03 -0.86 1.42
C GLY A 247 -4.71 -0.14 0.26
N ALA A 248 -5.95 0.32 0.44
CA ALA A 248 -6.74 0.94 -0.61
C ALA A 248 -6.23 2.33 -1.01
N PHE A 249 -5.85 3.17 -0.03
CA PHE A 249 -5.41 4.54 -0.31
C PHE A 249 -3.93 4.68 -0.61
N PHE A 250 -3.06 3.84 -0.03
CA PHE A 250 -1.61 4.06 -0.09
C PHE A 250 -0.82 2.95 -0.80
N MET A 251 -1.40 1.76 -1.00
CA MET A 251 -0.66 0.62 -1.58
C MET A 251 -1.19 0.16 -2.93
N ALA A 252 -2.51 0.03 -3.07
CA ALA A 252 -3.18 -0.35 -4.31
C ALA A 252 -3.10 0.76 -5.38
N THR A 253 -2.83 1.98 -4.94
CA THR A 253 -2.76 3.22 -5.74
C THR A 253 -1.34 3.59 -6.14
N ASP A 254 -0.37 2.69 -5.92
CA ASP A 254 1.00 2.86 -6.36
C ASP A 254 1.09 2.99 -7.89
N TRP A 255 1.78 4.03 -8.37
CA TRP A 255 1.79 4.41 -9.79
C TRP A 255 2.49 3.40 -10.70
N VAL A 256 3.38 2.59 -10.14
CA VAL A 256 4.20 1.66 -10.92
C VAL A 256 3.50 0.32 -11.10
N SER A 257 2.82 -0.16 -10.06
CA SER A 257 2.27 -1.51 -10.02
C SER A 257 0.78 -1.59 -10.36
N SER A 258 0.07 -0.45 -10.45
CA SER A 258 -1.35 -0.39 -10.81
C SER A 258 -1.57 -0.18 -12.32
N PRO A 259 -2.72 -0.61 -12.87
CA PRO A 259 -3.00 -0.46 -14.31
C PRO A 259 -3.06 1.01 -14.77
N ILE A 260 -2.60 1.24 -15.98
CA ILE A 260 -2.56 2.57 -16.57
C ILE A 260 -3.96 2.97 -17.05
N THR A 261 -4.73 2.03 -17.62
CA THR A 261 -6.00 2.37 -18.25
C THR A 261 -7.12 2.66 -17.26
N GLN A 262 -8.01 3.53 -17.69
CA GLN A 262 -9.19 3.96 -16.98
C GLN A 262 -10.13 2.82 -16.55
N ARG A 263 -10.36 1.85 -17.43
CA ARG A 263 -11.18 0.66 -17.17
C ARG A 263 -10.39 -0.40 -16.40
N GLY A 264 -9.10 -0.52 -16.68
CA GLY A 264 -8.20 -1.43 -15.98
C GLY A 264 -8.13 -1.16 -14.49
N ARG A 265 -8.06 0.11 -14.08
CA ARG A 265 -8.09 0.51 -12.66
C ARG A 265 -9.36 0.07 -11.92
N ILE A 266 -10.51 0.06 -12.59
CA ILE A 266 -11.78 -0.41 -12.00
C ILE A 266 -11.76 -1.92 -11.82
N ILE A 267 -11.35 -2.67 -12.86
CA ILE A 267 -11.23 -4.13 -12.82
C ILE A 267 -10.23 -4.53 -11.72
N PHE A 268 -9.12 -3.80 -11.61
CA PHE A 268 -8.10 -4.02 -10.60
C PHE A 268 -8.64 -3.84 -9.18
N GLY A 269 -9.33 -2.72 -8.90
CA GLY A 269 -9.92 -2.50 -7.58
C GLY A 269 -10.99 -3.53 -7.21
N ILE A 270 -11.85 -3.91 -8.17
CA ILE A 270 -12.82 -5.01 -7.97
C ILE A 270 -12.11 -6.33 -7.66
N GLY A 271 -11.05 -6.65 -8.41
CA GLY A 271 -10.24 -7.85 -8.18
C GLY A 271 -9.59 -7.89 -6.79
N CYS A 272 -8.99 -6.77 -6.36
CA CYS A 272 -8.42 -6.63 -5.01
C CYS A 272 -9.49 -6.85 -3.93
N GLY A 273 -10.68 -6.27 -4.11
CA GLY A 273 -11.80 -6.40 -3.17
C GLY A 273 -12.32 -7.82 -3.07
N LEU A 274 -12.55 -8.46 -4.22
CA LEU A 274 -13.00 -9.85 -4.30
C LEU A 274 -12.01 -10.80 -3.61
N LEU A 275 -10.72 -10.70 -3.95
CA LEU A 275 -9.67 -11.53 -3.37
C LEU A 275 -9.53 -11.30 -1.86
N THR A 276 -9.63 -10.04 -1.41
CA THR A 276 -9.58 -9.74 0.02
C THR A 276 -10.71 -10.42 0.79
N VAL A 277 -11.94 -10.33 0.30
CA VAL A 277 -13.10 -10.97 0.96
C VAL A 277 -12.97 -12.49 0.94
N LEU A 278 -12.52 -13.07 -0.18
CA LEU A 278 -12.31 -14.50 -0.29
C LEU A 278 -11.27 -14.98 0.76
N ILE A 279 -10.14 -14.28 0.87
CA ILE A 279 -9.09 -14.63 1.84
C ILE A 279 -9.59 -14.46 3.29
N ARG A 280 -10.34 -13.40 3.59
CA ARG A 280 -10.85 -13.15 4.95
C ARG A 280 -11.89 -14.18 5.38
N LEU A 281 -12.84 -14.53 4.51
CA LEU A 281 -13.96 -15.41 4.85
C LEU A 281 -13.62 -16.90 4.71
N LYS A 282 -12.82 -17.27 3.71
CA LYS A 282 -12.52 -18.68 3.38
C LYS A 282 -11.05 -19.05 3.54
N GLY A 283 -10.14 -18.09 3.50
CA GLY A 283 -8.70 -18.33 3.65
C GLY A 283 -8.29 -18.63 5.09
N GLY A 284 -7.01 -18.92 5.33
CA GLY A 284 -6.44 -19.13 6.67
C GLY A 284 -6.12 -17.84 7.43
N TYR A 285 -5.81 -16.76 6.71
CA TYR A 285 -5.38 -15.50 7.32
C TYR A 285 -6.57 -14.60 7.72
N PRO A 286 -6.50 -13.92 8.88
CA PRO A 286 -7.51 -12.93 9.28
C PRO A 286 -7.43 -11.66 8.42
N GLU A 287 -6.25 -11.35 7.87
CA GLU A 287 -6.05 -10.25 6.92
C GLU A 287 -5.79 -10.78 5.51
N GLY A 288 -6.47 -10.19 4.50
CA GLY A 288 -6.34 -10.58 3.09
C GLY A 288 -5.70 -9.53 2.18
N VAL A 289 -5.46 -8.32 2.69
CA VAL A 289 -5.14 -7.13 1.88
C VAL A 289 -3.79 -7.27 1.17
N CYS A 290 -2.74 -7.68 1.90
CA CYS A 290 -1.38 -7.82 1.34
C CYS A 290 -1.35 -8.75 0.12
N TYR A 291 -1.85 -9.98 0.28
CA TYR A 291 -1.84 -10.98 -0.79
C TYR A 291 -2.78 -10.62 -1.93
N SER A 292 -3.94 -9.98 -1.65
CA SER A 292 -4.86 -9.54 -2.70
C SER A 292 -4.19 -8.55 -3.67
N ILE A 293 -3.47 -7.55 -3.13
CA ILE A 293 -2.80 -6.53 -3.94
C ILE A 293 -1.63 -7.16 -4.69
N LEU A 294 -0.81 -7.98 -4.05
CA LEU A 294 0.31 -8.65 -4.72
C LEU A 294 -0.15 -9.54 -5.88
N LEU A 295 -1.22 -10.32 -5.69
CA LEU A 295 -1.80 -11.14 -6.75
C LEU A 295 -2.34 -10.28 -7.90
N MET A 296 -3.02 -9.17 -7.59
CA MET A 296 -3.54 -8.28 -8.62
C MET A 296 -2.43 -7.53 -9.36
N ASN A 297 -1.31 -7.23 -8.71
CA ASN A 297 -0.14 -6.64 -9.36
C ASN A 297 0.44 -7.58 -10.44
N VAL A 298 0.43 -8.91 -10.23
CA VAL A 298 0.79 -9.89 -11.27
C VAL A 298 -0.15 -9.79 -12.46
N VAL A 299 -1.43 -9.54 -12.20
CA VAL A 299 -2.49 -9.52 -13.21
C VAL A 299 -2.58 -8.15 -13.92
N THR A 300 -1.96 -7.11 -13.38
CA THR A 300 -1.94 -5.75 -13.97
C THR A 300 -1.55 -5.72 -15.45
N PRO A 301 -0.43 -6.35 -15.90
CA PRO A 301 -0.05 -6.34 -17.33
C PRO A 301 -1.09 -7.01 -18.23
N LEU A 302 -1.77 -8.04 -17.72
CA LEU A 302 -2.85 -8.73 -18.43
C LEU A 302 -4.08 -7.81 -18.56
N ILE A 303 -4.46 -7.14 -17.49
CA ILE A 303 -5.55 -6.17 -17.47
C ILE A 303 -5.27 -5.06 -18.47
N ASP A 304 -4.06 -4.47 -18.46
CA ASP A 304 -3.69 -3.42 -19.39
C ASP A 304 -3.73 -3.91 -20.85
N ARG A 305 -3.29 -5.15 -21.14
CA ARG A 305 -3.38 -5.73 -22.48
C ARG A 305 -4.82 -5.84 -22.98
N TYR A 306 -5.76 -6.25 -22.13
CA TYR A 306 -7.19 -6.37 -22.49
C TYR A 306 -7.94 -5.04 -22.51
N THR A 307 -7.47 -4.04 -21.76
CA THR A 307 -8.16 -2.76 -21.61
C THR A 307 -7.56 -1.64 -22.46
N LYS A 308 -6.49 -1.93 -23.24
CA LYS A 308 -5.92 -0.99 -24.21
C LYS A 308 -7.02 -0.39 -25.09
N GLY A 309 -7.13 0.94 -25.03
CA GLY A 309 -8.08 1.69 -25.85
C GLY A 309 -7.75 1.55 -27.33
N ARG A 310 -8.75 1.75 -28.19
CA ARG A 310 -8.52 1.84 -29.64
C ARG A 310 -7.59 3.01 -29.93
N ILE A 311 -6.56 2.77 -30.76
CA ILE A 311 -5.67 3.81 -31.27
C ILE A 311 -6.54 4.78 -32.08
N PHE A 312 -6.42 6.08 -31.80
CA PHE A 312 -7.15 7.12 -32.53
C PHE A 312 -6.78 7.04 -34.03
N GLY A 313 -7.78 7.00 -34.91
CA GLY A 313 -7.58 6.83 -36.36
C GLY A 313 -7.53 5.38 -36.88
N GLY A 314 -7.68 4.36 -36.02
CA GLY A 314 -7.76 2.97 -36.46
C GLY A 314 -9.08 2.64 -37.16
N VAL A 315 -9.02 2.29 -38.45
CA VAL A 315 -10.18 1.85 -39.24
C VAL A 315 -10.83 0.64 -38.57
N LYS A 316 -12.17 0.65 -38.47
CA LYS A 316 -12.97 -0.43 -37.90
C LYS A 316 -12.65 -1.70 -38.69
N LYS A 317 -11.98 -2.68 -38.08
CA LYS A 317 -11.86 -4.01 -38.67
C LYS A 317 -13.27 -4.61 -38.65
N HIS A 318 -13.93 -4.56 -39.80
CA HIS A 318 -15.19 -5.26 -40.00
C HIS A 318 -14.90 -6.75 -39.83
N ALA A 319 -15.48 -7.33 -38.79
CA ALA A 319 -15.58 -8.77 -38.62
C ALA A 319 -16.86 -9.24 -39.30
#